data_AF-A0A401K0I8-F1
#
_entry.id   AF-A0A401K0I8-F1
#
_cell.length_a   1.000
_cell.length_b   1.000
_cell.length_c   1.000
_cell.angle_alpha   90.00
_cell.angle_beta   90.00
_cell.angle_gamma   90.00
#
_symmetry.space_group_name_H-M   'P 1'
#
loop_
_entity.id
_entity.type
_entity.pdbx_description
1 polymer ?
#
loop_
_entity_poly.entity_id
_entity_poly.type
_entity_poly.pdbx_seq_one_letter_code
_entity_poly.pdbx_strand_id
1 'polypeptide(L)'
;MNRAHQRYEMRNIDAMGYSARTTDPLYKHIPFYDTLSGCSFDMGRELDNHHGHYRYFVAPHGDLDYYFIASPDTPLDATRRFTWLTGRPARMPRWGLGYSGSIMTYTDAPNAQEQMAEFIKGRREHDILCDSFHLPSGYTSIGPKRYVFNWNTDKFPDARGFVQSYLGAGIRLCPSIKPCLLRDHPKFEEAKAAGLLICDAKGEPAWVQF
;
A
#
# COMPACT_ATOMS: atom_id res chain seq x y z
N MET A 1 -8.95 -18.91 -10.86
CA MET A 1 -9.84 -17.73 -10.88
C MET A 1 -11.21 -18.01 -10.29
N ASN A 2 -11.80 -19.19 -10.46
CA ASN A 2 -13.05 -19.53 -9.78
C ASN A 2 -12.86 -19.53 -8.25
N ARG A 3 -13.71 -18.79 -7.55
CA ARG A 3 -13.72 -18.61 -6.10
C ARG A 3 -14.84 -19.42 -5.42
N ALA A 4 -15.66 -20.13 -6.19
CA ALA A 4 -16.72 -20.99 -5.66
C ALA A 4 -16.14 -22.03 -4.67
N HIS A 5 -16.93 -22.36 -3.65
CA HIS A 5 -16.57 -23.32 -2.60
C HIS A 5 -15.34 -22.93 -1.76
N GLN A 6 -14.99 -21.63 -1.74
CA GLN A 6 -13.96 -21.07 -0.87
C GLN A 6 -14.56 -20.07 0.11
N ARG A 7 -13.82 -19.78 1.18
CA ARG A 7 -14.16 -18.76 2.17
C ARG A 7 -13.00 -17.80 2.29
N TYR A 8 -13.30 -16.52 2.41
CA TYR A 8 -12.31 -15.44 2.49
C TYR A 8 -12.55 -14.56 3.70
N GLU A 9 -11.47 -14.24 4.39
CA GLU A 9 -11.41 -13.21 5.40
C GLU A 9 -11.04 -11.88 4.76
N MET A 10 -11.94 -10.91 4.84
CA MET A 10 -11.77 -9.55 4.33
C MET A 10 -11.16 -8.69 5.44
N ARG A 11 -9.88 -8.93 5.71
CA ARG A 11 -9.06 -8.16 6.64
C ARG A 11 -7.74 -7.83 5.96
N ASN A 12 -7.23 -6.61 6.11
CA ASN A 12 -5.90 -6.26 5.60
C ASN A 12 -4.85 -6.65 6.64
N ILE A 13 -3.89 -7.49 6.25
CA ILE A 13 -2.74 -7.83 7.10
C ILE A 13 -1.42 -7.67 6.31
N ASP A 14 -0.32 -7.45 7.01
CA ASP A 14 1.02 -7.61 6.42
C ASP A 14 1.34 -9.11 6.29
N ALA A 15 0.92 -9.71 5.18
CA ALA A 15 1.08 -11.13 4.92
C ALA A 15 2.49 -11.47 4.40
N MET A 16 3.53 -11.21 5.20
CA MET A 16 4.90 -11.49 4.79
C MET A 16 5.10 -12.98 4.48
N GLY A 17 5.74 -13.30 3.34
CA GLY A 17 6.00 -14.68 2.92
C GLY A 17 4.76 -15.45 2.47
N TYR A 18 3.68 -14.75 2.12
CA TYR A 18 2.42 -15.37 1.70
C TYR A 18 2.56 -16.29 0.49
N SER A 19 1.69 -17.30 0.45
CA SER A 19 1.41 -18.07 -0.75
C SER A 19 0.31 -17.36 -1.55
N ALA A 20 0.62 -16.98 -2.78
CA ALA A 20 -0.36 -16.41 -3.70
C ALA A 20 -1.57 -17.34 -3.98
N ARG A 21 -1.45 -18.64 -3.66
CA ARG A 21 -2.52 -19.62 -3.87
C ARG A 21 -3.38 -19.84 -2.63
N THR A 22 -2.79 -19.86 -1.45
CA THR A 22 -3.44 -20.44 -0.25
C THR A 22 -3.50 -19.50 0.95
N THR A 23 -2.73 -18.42 0.97
CA THR A 23 -2.77 -17.49 2.11
C THR A 23 -3.99 -16.58 2.00
N ASP A 24 -4.71 -16.50 3.10
CA ASP A 24 -5.85 -15.62 3.34
C ASP A 24 -5.85 -15.30 4.85
N PRO A 25 -5.98 -14.03 5.27
CA PRO A 25 -6.11 -12.82 4.46
C PRO A 25 -4.78 -12.31 3.84
N LEU A 26 -4.86 -11.28 2.99
CA LEU A 26 -3.72 -10.61 2.32
C LEU A 26 -3.73 -9.07 2.52
N TYR A 27 -2.76 -8.38 1.91
CA TYR A 27 -2.57 -6.92 1.98
C TYR A 27 -3.77 -6.08 1.54
N LYS A 28 -4.50 -6.54 0.52
CA LYS A 28 -5.61 -5.82 -0.07
C LYS A 28 -6.69 -6.81 -0.48
N HIS A 29 -7.90 -6.56 -0.02
CA HIS A 29 -9.10 -7.13 -0.59
C HIS A 29 -9.84 -6.02 -1.34
N ILE A 30 -10.54 -6.36 -2.43
CA ILE A 30 -11.44 -5.45 -3.13
C ILE A 30 -12.83 -6.03 -2.94
N PRO A 31 -13.48 -5.72 -1.81
CA PRO A 31 -14.85 -6.12 -1.60
C PRO A 31 -15.77 -5.18 -2.39
N PHE A 32 -16.90 -5.69 -2.85
CA PHE A 32 -18.02 -4.88 -3.31
C PHE A 32 -18.81 -4.26 -2.12
N TYR A 33 -18.13 -4.00 -0.98
CA TYR A 33 -18.70 -3.55 0.29
C TYR A 33 -17.78 -2.52 0.94
N ASP A 34 -18.32 -1.39 1.35
CA ASP A 34 -17.58 -0.32 2.03
C ASP A 34 -17.84 -0.38 3.53
N THR A 35 -16.94 -1.06 4.27
CA THR A 35 -17.07 -1.21 5.73
C THR A 35 -15.71 -1.13 6.42
N LEU A 36 -15.72 -0.54 7.61
CA LEU A 36 -14.56 -0.53 8.53
C LEU A 36 -14.47 -1.83 9.35
N SER A 37 -15.48 -2.70 9.27
CA SER A 37 -15.50 -3.97 9.98
C SER A 37 -14.74 -5.05 9.21
N GLY A 38 -13.91 -5.82 9.91
CA GLY A 38 -13.39 -7.07 9.35
C GLY A 38 -14.57 -7.97 9.01
N CYS A 39 -14.67 -8.43 7.77
CA CYS A 39 -15.78 -9.24 7.32
C CYS A 39 -15.32 -10.58 6.75
N SER A 40 -16.26 -11.50 6.55
CA SER A 40 -15.99 -12.76 5.88
C SER A 40 -17.02 -13.03 4.79
N PHE A 41 -16.55 -13.63 3.70
CA PHE A 41 -17.40 -14.02 2.59
C PHE A 41 -17.21 -15.50 2.32
N ASP A 42 -18.31 -16.26 2.41
CA ASP A 42 -18.36 -17.64 1.99
C ASP A 42 -18.95 -17.75 0.58
N MET A 43 -18.18 -18.32 -0.34
CA MET A 43 -18.53 -18.45 -1.76
C MET A 43 -19.17 -19.80 -2.10
N GLY A 44 -19.79 -20.49 -1.14
CA GLY A 44 -20.47 -21.77 -1.34
C GLY A 44 -19.69 -22.95 -0.77
N ARG A 45 -18.78 -22.72 0.17
CA ARG A 45 -17.97 -23.76 0.80
C ARG A 45 -18.81 -24.56 1.78
N GLU A 46 -19.67 -23.88 2.52
CA GLU A 46 -20.55 -24.52 3.49
C GLU A 46 -21.74 -25.21 2.80
N LEU A 47 -22.29 -26.22 3.47
CA LEU A 47 -23.39 -27.07 3.03
C LEU A 47 -24.32 -27.29 4.22
N ASP A 48 -25.63 -27.13 4.03
CA ASP A 48 -26.64 -27.54 5.01
C ASP A 48 -27.75 -28.38 4.37
N ASN A 49 -28.59 -28.99 5.22
CA ASN A 49 -29.64 -29.93 4.82
C ASN A 49 -30.85 -29.27 4.13
N HIS A 50 -31.05 -27.96 4.27
CA HIS A 50 -32.22 -27.24 3.77
C HIS A 50 -31.92 -26.45 2.48
N HIS A 51 -30.70 -25.93 2.34
CA HIS A 51 -30.32 -25.00 1.27
C HIS A 51 -29.25 -25.60 0.34
N GLY A 52 -28.65 -26.74 0.69
CA GLY A 52 -27.49 -27.26 -0.02
C GLY A 52 -26.30 -26.31 0.16
N HIS A 53 -25.52 -26.07 -0.91
CA HIS A 53 -24.40 -25.14 -0.85
C HIS A 53 -24.92 -23.69 -0.92
N TYR A 54 -24.56 -22.87 0.06
CA TYR A 54 -25.04 -21.49 0.16
C TYR A 54 -23.90 -20.49 0.30
N ARG A 55 -24.16 -19.24 -0.08
CA ARG A 55 -23.20 -18.13 0.00
C ARG A 55 -23.71 -17.13 1.00
N TYR A 56 -22.80 -16.56 1.79
CA TYR A 56 -23.18 -15.57 2.78
C TYR A 56 -22.03 -14.61 3.07
N PHE A 57 -22.41 -13.45 3.61
CA PHE A 57 -21.52 -12.40 4.08
C PHE A 57 -21.81 -12.16 5.56
N VAL A 58 -20.75 -11.95 6.36
CA VAL A 58 -20.87 -11.53 7.76
C VAL A 58 -19.91 -10.40 8.05
N ALA A 59 -20.43 -9.35 8.68
CA ALA A 59 -19.67 -8.32 9.35
C ALA A 59 -20.14 -8.25 10.82
N PRO A 60 -19.24 -8.22 11.82
CA PRO A 60 -19.60 -8.11 13.23
C PRO A 60 -20.34 -6.83 13.61
N HIS A 61 -20.18 -5.74 12.83
CA HIS A 61 -20.80 -4.45 13.12
C HIS A 61 -20.94 -3.60 11.84
N GLY A 62 -21.75 -2.55 11.92
CA GLY A 62 -22.06 -1.64 10.82
C GLY A 62 -23.35 -2.00 10.11
N ASP A 63 -23.81 -1.08 9.26
CA ASP A 63 -25.01 -1.29 8.45
C ASP A 63 -24.71 -2.16 7.23
N LEU A 64 -25.73 -2.88 6.74
CA LEU A 64 -25.65 -3.61 5.49
C LEU A 64 -26.13 -2.72 4.35
N ASP A 65 -25.19 -2.18 3.58
CA ASP A 65 -25.46 -1.55 2.28
C ASP A 65 -24.96 -2.48 1.15
N TYR A 66 -25.84 -2.87 0.23
CA TYR A 66 -25.50 -3.80 -0.84
C TYR A 66 -26.08 -3.37 -2.18
N TYR A 67 -25.24 -3.43 -3.22
CA TYR A 67 -25.59 -3.05 -4.58
C TYR A 67 -25.57 -4.28 -5.49
N PHE A 68 -26.62 -4.47 -6.26
CA PHE A 68 -26.63 -5.46 -7.32
C PHE A 68 -26.32 -4.81 -8.67
N ILE A 69 -25.12 -5.04 -9.19
CA ILE A 69 -24.68 -4.51 -10.48
C ILE A 69 -24.90 -5.57 -11.56
N ALA A 70 -26.13 -5.61 -12.09
CA ALA A 70 -26.48 -6.52 -13.18
C ALA A 70 -25.72 -6.16 -14.46
N SER A 71 -25.43 -7.15 -15.29
CA SER A 71 -25.04 -6.96 -16.69
C SER A 71 -25.64 -8.06 -17.56
N PRO A 72 -26.44 -7.71 -18.58
CA PRO A 72 -27.20 -8.70 -19.34
C PRO A 72 -26.32 -9.57 -20.24
N ASP A 73 -25.22 -9.01 -20.79
CA ASP A 73 -24.47 -9.67 -21.88
C ASP A 73 -22.99 -9.86 -21.60
N THR A 74 -22.31 -8.86 -21.04
CA THR A 74 -20.84 -8.90 -20.86
C THR A 74 -20.40 -8.30 -19.52
N PRO A 75 -19.25 -8.70 -18.96
CA PRO A 75 -18.67 -8.04 -17.79
C PRO A 75 -18.34 -6.55 -17.99
N LEU A 76 -18.35 -6.05 -19.22
CA LEU A 76 -18.01 -4.66 -19.55
C LEU A 76 -19.02 -3.68 -18.95
N ASP A 77 -20.32 -3.95 -19.09
CA ASP A 77 -21.34 -3.02 -18.58
C ASP A 77 -21.42 -3.04 -17.06
N ALA A 78 -21.14 -4.20 -16.42
CA ALA A 78 -20.93 -4.26 -14.97
C ALA A 78 -19.75 -3.39 -14.55
N THR A 79 -18.60 -3.51 -15.22
CA THR A 79 -17.41 -2.70 -14.94
C THR A 79 -17.67 -1.20 -15.11
N ARG A 80 -18.42 -0.81 -16.16
CA ARG A 80 -18.79 0.59 -16.41
C ARG A 80 -19.71 1.15 -15.33
N ARG A 81 -20.74 0.39 -14.92
CA ARG A 81 -21.65 0.79 -13.84
C ARG A 81 -20.92 0.88 -12.50
N PHE A 82 -20.09 -0.11 -12.19
CA PHE A 82 -19.27 -0.11 -10.98
C PHE A 82 -18.37 1.12 -10.90
N THR A 83 -17.58 1.41 -11.93
CA THR A 83 -16.68 2.58 -11.94
C THR A 83 -17.40 3.92 -12.11
N TRP A 84 -18.65 3.93 -12.58
CA TRP A 84 -19.49 5.12 -12.50
C TRP A 84 -19.92 5.41 -11.05
N LEU A 85 -20.24 4.36 -10.27
CA LEU A 85 -20.64 4.47 -8.87
C LEU A 85 -19.45 4.76 -7.94
N THR A 86 -18.35 4.01 -8.07
CA THR A 86 -17.21 4.04 -7.13
C THR A 86 -16.06 4.95 -7.58
N GLY A 87 -16.19 5.54 -8.76
CA GLY A 87 -15.17 6.39 -9.36
C GLY A 87 -14.30 5.67 -10.39
N ARG A 88 -13.79 6.47 -11.34
CA ARG A 88 -12.87 6.00 -12.38
C ARG A 88 -11.43 6.24 -11.95
N PRO A 89 -10.48 5.36 -12.34
CA PRO A 89 -9.07 5.61 -12.11
C PRO A 89 -8.66 6.99 -12.62
N ALA A 90 -7.92 7.74 -11.79
CA ALA A 90 -7.36 9.01 -12.19
C ALA A 90 -6.38 8.81 -13.36
N ARG A 91 -6.24 9.82 -14.22
CA ARG A 91 -5.19 9.81 -15.25
C ARG A 91 -3.84 9.92 -14.56
N MET A 92 -3.06 8.85 -14.65
CA MET A 92 -1.71 8.83 -14.12
C MET A 92 -0.77 9.67 -15.00
N PRO A 93 0.25 10.31 -14.42
CA PRO A 93 1.26 10.99 -15.22
C PRO A 93 1.98 9.98 -16.11
N ARG A 94 2.39 10.41 -17.32
CA ARG A 94 2.98 9.54 -18.35
C ARG A 94 4.17 8.71 -17.84
N TRP A 95 5.01 9.32 -16.99
CA TRP A 95 6.18 8.66 -16.41
C TRP A 95 5.81 7.46 -15.52
N GLY A 96 4.58 7.39 -15.00
CA GLY A 96 4.10 6.24 -14.22
C GLY A 96 3.82 4.97 -15.04
N LEU A 97 3.91 5.05 -16.37
CA LEU A 97 3.85 3.89 -17.27
C LEU A 97 5.23 3.32 -17.60
N GLY A 98 6.29 4.04 -17.24
CA GLY A 98 7.68 3.67 -17.50
C GLY A 98 8.24 2.68 -16.49
N TYR A 99 9.48 2.26 -16.72
CA TYR A 99 10.21 1.46 -15.74
C TYR A 99 10.48 2.29 -14.49
N SER A 100 10.17 1.71 -13.33
CA SER A 100 10.47 2.29 -12.02
C SER A 100 11.53 1.46 -11.31
N GLY A 101 12.67 2.08 -11.02
CA GLY A 101 13.69 1.49 -10.15
C GLY A 101 13.23 1.43 -8.70
N SER A 102 13.71 0.44 -7.95
CA SER A 102 13.52 0.34 -6.50
C SER A 102 14.51 -0.66 -5.92
N ILE A 103 15.28 -0.26 -4.91
CA ILE A 103 16.13 -1.19 -4.16
C ILE A 103 16.42 -0.64 -2.76
N MET A 104 16.23 -1.47 -1.73
CA MET A 104 16.46 -1.05 -0.34
C MET A 104 17.95 -0.88 -0.03
N THR A 105 18.80 -1.74 -0.58
CA THR A 105 20.23 -1.81 -0.23
C THR A 105 20.95 -0.48 -0.45
N TYR A 106 20.64 0.24 -1.54
CA TYR A 106 21.21 1.57 -1.79
C TYR A 106 20.84 2.56 -0.68
N THR A 107 19.56 2.62 -0.29
CA THR A 107 19.10 3.56 0.74
C THR A 107 19.55 3.20 2.16
N ASP A 108 19.91 1.94 2.40
CA ASP A 108 20.39 1.49 3.69
C ASP A 108 21.91 1.61 3.85
N ALA A 109 22.65 1.73 2.74
CA ALA A 109 24.09 1.89 2.74
C ALA A 109 24.55 3.17 3.48
N PRO A 110 25.73 3.16 4.12
CA PRO A 110 26.32 4.36 4.71
C PRO A 110 26.54 5.48 3.69
N ASN A 111 26.91 5.14 2.45
CA ASN A 111 27.14 6.08 1.35
C ASN A 111 25.97 6.09 0.34
N ALA A 112 24.74 6.08 0.83
CA ALA A 112 23.54 5.92 0.00
C ALA A 112 23.43 6.93 -1.15
N GLN A 113 23.74 8.21 -0.91
CA GLN A 113 23.68 9.24 -1.97
C GLN A 113 24.66 8.96 -3.12
N GLU A 114 25.84 8.39 -2.83
CA GLU A 114 26.83 8.01 -3.85
C GLU A 114 26.33 6.82 -4.67
N GLN A 115 25.86 5.75 -4.03
CA GLN A 115 25.31 4.58 -4.75
C GLN A 115 24.11 4.95 -5.62
N MET A 116 23.28 5.88 -5.14
CA MET A 116 22.18 6.40 -5.94
C MET A 116 22.65 7.25 -7.13
N ALA A 117 23.81 7.90 -7.06
CA ALA A 117 24.41 8.56 -8.22
C ALA A 117 24.97 7.54 -9.23
N GLU A 118 25.55 6.45 -8.75
CA GLU A 118 25.99 5.33 -9.59
C GLU A 118 24.83 4.71 -10.38
N PHE A 119 23.64 4.58 -9.78
CA PHE A 119 22.44 4.14 -10.50
C PHE A 119 22.14 5.00 -11.74
N ILE A 120 22.20 6.34 -11.61
CA ILE A 120 21.99 7.25 -12.74
C ILE A 120 23.05 7.03 -13.83
N LYS A 121 24.31 6.79 -13.43
CA LYS A 121 25.41 6.52 -14.36
C LYS A 121 25.20 5.18 -15.07
N GLY A 122 24.97 4.11 -14.33
CA GLY A 122 24.76 2.76 -14.86
C GLY A 122 23.60 2.69 -15.84
N ARG A 123 22.51 3.44 -15.58
CA ARG A 123 21.41 3.63 -16.52
C ARG A 123 21.88 4.07 -17.91
N ARG A 124 22.74 5.09 -17.95
CA ARG A 124 23.26 5.66 -19.20
C ARG A 124 24.25 4.73 -19.87
N GLU A 125 25.10 4.07 -19.08
CA GLU A 125 26.10 3.12 -19.57
C GLU A 125 25.47 1.88 -20.20
N HIS A 126 24.39 1.38 -19.61
CA HIS A 126 23.71 0.16 -20.05
C HIS A 126 22.50 0.40 -20.95
N ASP A 127 22.24 1.65 -21.35
CA ASP A 127 21.09 2.06 -22.18
C ASP A 127 19.73 1.56 -21.63
N ILE A 128 19.54 1.68 -20.32
CA ILE A 128 18.29 1.30 -19.66
C ILE A 128 17.41 2.55 -19.50
N LEU A 129 16.16 2.49 -19.92
CA LEU A 129 15.21 3.57 -19.66
C LEU A 129 14.65 3.43 -18.24
N CYS A 130 14.52 4.57 -17.54
CA CYS A 130 13.96 4.64 -16.20
C CYS A 130 13.29 5.99 -16.02
N ASP A 131 12.00 5.98 -15.66
CA ASP A 131 11.16 7.18 -15.55
C ASP A 131 10.93 7.57 -14.09
N SER A 132 11.00 6.62 -13.17
CA SER A 132 10.86 6.86 -11.74
C SER A 132 11.74 5.98 -10.89
N PHE A 133 11.95 6.39 -9.64
CA PHE A 133 12.63 5.58 -8.64
C PHE A 133 11.82 5.62 -7.35
N HIS A 134 11.32 4.47 -6.91
CA HIS A 134 10.71 4.32 -5.60
C HIS A 134 11.83 4.33 -4.56
N LEU A 135 11.83 5.34 -3.70
CA LEU A 135 12.87 5.55 -2.70
C LEU A 135 12.44 4.85 -1.39
N PRO A 136 12.99 3.66 -1.07
CA PRO A 136 12.59 2.90 0.11
C PRO A 136 13.05 3.59 1.39
N SER A 137 12.51 3.21 2.53
CA SER A 137 12.60 3.98 3.79
C SER A 137 14.01 4.23 4.37
N GLY A 138 15.09 3.67 3.82
CA GLY A 138 16.45 3.88 4.31
C GLY A 138 16.86 5.35 4.45
N TYR A 139 16.36 6.23 3.57
CA TYR A 139 16.59 7.69 3.62
C TYR A 139 16.00 8.36 4.87
N THR A 140 15.10 7.69 5.59
CA THR A 140 14.50 8.22 6.83
C THR A 140 15.03 7.59 8.10
N SER A 141 16.04 6.74 8.00
CA SER A 141 16.56 5.95 9.13
C SER A 141 17.21 6.81 10.22
N ILE A 142 17.01 6.41 11.48
CA ILE A 142 17.84 6.81 12.64
C ILE A 142 18.25 5.50 13.32
N GLY A 143 19.54 5.17 13.24
CA GLY A 143 20.03 3.84 13.62
C GLY A 143 19.31 2.72 12.85
N PRO A 144 18.82 1.66 13.52
CA PRO A 144 18.18 0.53 12.86
C PRO A 144 16.71 0.78 12.48
N LYS A 145 16.10 1.87 12.96
CA LYS A 145 14.67 2.17 12.82
C LYS A 145 14.40 3.08 11.61
N ARG A 146 13.12 3.24 11.24
CA ARG A 146 12.68 4.04 10.08
C ARG A 146 11.61 5.04 10.52
N TYR A 147 11.90 6.33 10.41
CA TYR A 147 11.07 7.41 10.95
C TYR A 147 10.46 8.19 9.81
N VAL A 148 9.14 8.10 9.58
CA VAL A 148 8.52 8.85 8.48
C VAL A 148 8.69 10.36 8.70
N PHE A 149 8.85 11.15 7.62
CA PHE A 149 9.14 12.59 7.71
C PHE A 149 10.49 12.96 8.36
N ASN A 150 11.42 12.02 8.47
CA ASN A 150 12.82 12.28 8.80
C ASN A 150 13.71 12.17 7.55
N TRP A 151 14.83 12.91 7.52
CA TRP A 151 15.85 12.79 6.48
C TRP A 151 17.22 12.46 7.12
N ASN A 152 17.81 11.34 6.73
CA ASN A 152 19.11 10.91 7.22
C ASN A 152 20.23 11.64 6.47
N THR A 153 20.79 12.68 7.08
CA THR A 153 21.86 13.50 6.50
C THR A 153 23.23 12.81 6.49
N ASP A 154 23.44 11.77 7.30
CA ASP A 154 24.71 11.03 7.27
C ASP A 154 24.83 10.21 5.98
N LYS A 155 23.72 9.60 5.55
CA LYS A 155 23.63 8.82 4.30
C LYS A 155 23.35 9.67 3.06
N PHE A 156 22.59 10.75 3.25
CA PHE A 156 22.19 11.70 2.21
C PHE A 156 22.53 13.14 2.62
N PRO A 157 23.82 13.51 2.58
CA PRO A 157 24.29 14.80 3.08
C PRO A 157 23.75 16.01 2.30
N ASP A 158 23.44 15.86 1.01
CA ASP A 158 22.83 16.91 0.19
C ASP A 158 21.51 16.43 -0.41
N ALA A 159 20.45 16.53 0.39
CA ALA A 159 19.10 16.18 -0.01
C ALA A 159 18.65 16.92 -1.28
N ARG A 160 18.97 18.21 -1.36
CA ARG A 160 18.52 19.05 -2.47
C ARG A 160 19.26 18.69 -3.75
N GLY A 161 20.58 18.55 -3.70
CA GLY A 161 21.37 18.12 -4.85
C GLY A 161 21.00 16.71 -5.31
N PHE A 162 20.72 15.79 -4.37
CA PHE A 162 20.22 14.46 -4.68
C PHE A 162 18.89 14.50 -5.46
N VAL A 163 17.90 15.25 -4.99
CA VAL A 163 16.61 15.37 -5.67
C VAL A 163 16.77 16.03 -7.05
N GLN A 164 17.58 17.07 -7.14
CA GLN A 164 17.82 17.78 -8.41
C GLN A 164 18.58 16.93 -9.42
N SER A 165 19.53 16.08 -8.99
CA SER A 165 20.28 15.21 -9.90
C SER A 165 19.37 14.15 -10.55
N TYR A 166 18.47 13.55 -9.78
CA TYR A 166 17.46 12.61 -10.30
C TYR A 166 16.50 13.31 -11.28
N LEU A 167 15.99 14.47 -10.89
CA LEU A 167 15.10 15.25 -11.74
C LEU A 167 15.79 15.67 -13.06
N GLY A 168 17.03 16.14 -12.98
CA GLY A 168 17.85 16.50 -14.15
C GLY A 168 18.20 15.31 -15.04
N ALA A 169 18.23 14.09 -14.48
CA ALA A 169 18.36 12.85 -15.23
C ALA A 169 17.05 12.33 -15.82
N GLY A 170 15.94 13.05 -15.65
CA GLY A 170 14.60 12.69 -16.14
C GLY A 170 13.84 11.70 -15.24
N ILE A 171 14.32 11.41 -14.03
CA ILE A 171 13.77 10.39 -13.15
C ILE A 171 12.96 11.04 -12.01
N ARG A 172 11.72 10.58 -11.81
CA ARG A 172 10.85 11.03 -10.72
C ARG A 172 11.06 10.21 -9.46
N LEU A 173 11.45 10.86 -8.36
CA LEU A 173 11.55 10.20 -7.05
C LEU A 173 10.16 10.00 -6.43
N CYS A 174 9.92 8.79 -5.93
CA CYS A 174 8.70 8.42 -5.22
C CYS A 174 9.06 7.96 -3.79
N PRO A 175 9.15 8.88 -2.82
CA PRO A 175 9.53 8.55 -1.44
C PRO A 175 8.49 7.68 -0.74
N SER A 176 8.96 6.61 -0.08
CA SER A 176 8.14 5.77 0.79
C SER A 176 7.74 6.54 2.06
N ILE A 177 6.45 6.61 2.33
CA ILE A 177 5.84 7.23 3.52
C ILE A 177 4.92 6.19 4.17
N LYS A 178 5.08 5.95 5.47
CA LYS A 178 4.25 5.01 6.24
C LYS A 178 3.21 5.76 7.06
N PRO A 179 1.98 5.24 7.20
CA PRO A 179 0.90 5.90 7.96
C PRO A 179 1.02 5.63 9.48
N CYS A 180 2.23 5.65 10.03
CA CYS A 180 2.47 5.42 11.45
C CYS A 180 3.72 6.16 11.95
N LEU A 181 3.70 6.52 13.23
CA LEU A 181 4.85 7.04 13.95
C LEU A 181 5.34 5.98 14.94
N LEU A 182 6.65 5.87 15.12
CA LEU A 182 7.24 5.09 16.21
C LEU A 182 6.99 5.77 17.56
N ARG A 183 7.04 5.00 18.65
CA ARG A 183 6.91 5.52 20.02
C ARG A 183 7.93 6.61 20.34
N ASP A 184 9.16 6.41 19.88
CA ASP A 184 10.28 7.34 20.04
C ASP A 184 10.45 8.27 18.85
N HIS A 185 9.40 8.48 18.05
CA HIS A 185 9.47 9.39 16.92
C HIS A 185 9.71 10.83 17.39
N PRO A 186 10.68 11.58 16.84
CA PRO A 186 10.96 12.96 17.27
C PRO A 186 9.75 13.91 17.19
N LYS A 187 8.84 13.63 16.25
CA LYS A 187 7.57 14.36 16.04
C LYS A 187 6.35 13.76 16.74
N PHE A 188 6.53 12.77 17.63
CA PHE A 188 5.40 12.09 18.25
C PHE A 188 4.53 13.04 19.09
N GLU A 189 5.15 13.80 20.00
CA GLU A 189 4.43 14.74 20.87
C GLU A 189 3.78 15.88 20.09
N GLU A 190 4.43 16.38 19.03
CA GLU A 190 3.86 17.35 18.10
C GLU A 190 2.58 16.81 17.44
N ALA A 191 2.62 15.58 16.93
CA ALA A 191 1.46 14.94 16.31
C ALA A 191 0.34 14.64 17.31
N LYS A 192 0.69 14.24 18.54
CA LYS A 192 -0.28 14.04 19.64
C LYS A 192 -0.97 15.35 20.00
N ALA A 193 -0.21 16.42 20.22
CA ALA A 193 -0.74 17.74 20.58
C ALA A 193 -1.64 18.34 19.47
N ALA A 194 -1.35 18.02 18.20
CA ALA A 194 -2.17 18.44 17.06
C ALA A 194 -3.39 17.55 16.79
N GLY A 195 -3.62 16.49 17.58
CA GLY A 195 -4.76 15.59 17.39
C GLY A 195 -4.70 14.75 16.10
N LEU A 196 -3.49 14.46 15.59
CA LEU A 196 -3.28 13.75 14.32
C LEU A 196 -3.23 12.22 14.46
N LEU A 197 -3.26 11.71 15.69
CA LEU A 197 -3.16 10.28 15.99
C LEU A 197 -4.56 9.68 16.19
N ILE A 198 -4.74 8.45 15.74
CA ILE A 198 -5.91 7.65 16.10
C ILE A 198 -5.79 7.32 17.60
N CYS A 199 -6.84 7.56 18.37
CA CYS A 199 -6.89 7.25 19.79
C CYS A 199 -7.78 6.03 20.08
N ASP A 200 -7.50 5.34 21.19
CA ASP A 200 -8.34 4.30 21.74
C ASP A 200 -9.55 4.88 22.50
N ALA A 201 -10.38 3.99 23.08
CA ALA A 201 -11.57 4.38 23.82
C ALA A 201 -11.27 5.20 25.11
N LYS A 202 -10.02 5.20 25.58
CA LYS A 202 -9.58 6.00 26.74
C LYS A 202 -9.00 7.35 26.32
N GLY A 203 -8.94 7.63 25.01
CA GLY A 203 -8.36 8.85 24.45
C GLY A 203 -6.84 8.81 24.30
N GLU A 204 -6.20 7.67 24.54
CA GLU A 204 -4.76 7.53 24.37
C GLU A 204 -4.40 7.10 22.94
N PRO A 205 -3.23 7.47 22.40
CA PRO A 205 -2.80 7.03 21.08
C PRO A 205 -2.88 5.51 20.91
N ALA A 206 -3.54 5.08 19.83
CA ALA A 206 -3.69 3.67 19.50
C ALA A 206 -2.36 3.08 19.04
N TRP A 207 -1.91 2.03 19.74
CA TRP A 207 -0.67 1.34 19.42
C TRP A 207 -0.95 0.07 18.64
N VAL A 208 -0.22 -0.11 17.55
CA VAL A 208 -0.25 -1.31 16.73
C VAL A 208 1.16 -1.89 16.62
N GLN A 209 1.25 -3.22 16.65
CA GLN A 209 2.50 -3.90 16.37
C GLN A 209 2.64 -4.01 14.85
N PHE A 210 3.63 -3.32 14.30
CA PHE A 210 4.11 -3.48 12.93
C PHE A 210 5.43 -4.24 12.93
#